data_AF-A0A1U7NTY5-F1
#
_entry.id   AF-A0A1U7NTY5-F1
#
_cell.length_a   1.000
_cell.length_b   1.000
_cell.length_c   1.000
_cell.angle_alpha   90.00
_cell.angle_beta   90.00
_cell.angle_gamma   90.00
#
_symmetry.space_group_name_H-M   'P 1'
#
loop_
_entity.id
_entity.type
_entity.pdbx_description
1 polymer ?
#
loop_
_entity_poly.entity_id
_entity_poly.type
_entity_poly.pdbx_seq_one_letter_code
_entity_poly.pdbx_strand_id
1 'polypeptide(L)'
;MRGPGPLAPISAPGLGNVRPVQLRAELKASQTRQAQADQAAQAIQATLHGALTHLGLTPGEDAGEQLIAALEQRYPLSITQVSVTLHGETGLGLCFENNVDGVYGLEHLARHLGKDLRVLGGVLRCIERRSARSEPSFGPGGLQDHADYWWNSDRLAEELYDRFAEEGEGERNARLETMLNQPRTVLKLARRLGLQHAALLSDSFPHALLWRPPDEEATLSALRTRGAAGGPLALAWTRLADALAALIAADDALPGMDDAEVGNISGLPLVTRLYTTGGDGYCPAFDLVSEFTECHWQGGEDNPFYALHLDASRESAARLTTALQNMAHAQAALTKVHGALMDLEKLCAPA
;
A
#
# COMPACT_ATOMS: atom_id res chain seq x y z
N MET A 1 -46.62 -48.50 2.81
CA MET A 1 -46.00 -47.46 3.65
C MET A 1 -45.12 -48.15 4.69
N ARG A 2 -43.80 -48.13 4.48
CA ARG A 2 -42.79 -48.54 5.47
C ARG A 2 -42.17 -47.23 6.00
N GLY A 3 -42.27 -46.99 7.30
CA GLY A 3 -41.72 -45.80 7.93
C GLY A 3 -40.18 -45.83 8.00
N PRO A 4 -39.53 -44.66 8.17
CA PRO A 4 -38.08 -44.58 8.29
C PRO A 4 -37.62 -45.17 9.62
N GLY A 5 -36.58 -46.01 9.58
CA GLY A 5 -35.92 -46.54 10.77
C GLY A 5 -35.15 -45.45 11.54
N PRO A 6 -34.92 -45.61 12.84
CA PRO A 6 -34.24 -44.62 13.66
C PRO A 6 -32.76 -44.46 13.25
N LEU A 7 -32.32 -43.21 13.17
CA LEU A 7 -30.93 -42.80 12.99
C LEU A 7 -30.07 -43.34 14.15
N ALA A 8 -28.90 -43.88 13.84
CA ALA A 8 -27.91 -44.28 14.84
C ALA A 8 -27.44 -43.06 15.65
N PRO A 9 -27.20 -43.20 16.97
CA PRO A 9 -26.66 -42.10 17.76
C PRO A 9 -25.23 -41.78 17.31
N ILE A 10 -24.99 -40.52 16.96
CA ILE A 10 -23.65 -39.97 16.78
C ILE A 10 -22.95 -40.08 18.13
N SER A 11 -21.94 -40.95 18.21
CA SER A 11 -21.07 -41.02 19.38
C SER A 11 -20.30 -39.71 19.46
N ALA A 12 -20.56 -38.91 20.49
CA ALA A 12 -19.67 -37.82 20.87
C ALA A 12 -18.26 -38.42 21.11
N PRO A 13 -17.17 -37.80 20.64
CA PRO A 13 -15.83 -38.27 20.94
C PRO A 13 -15.66 -38.24 22.46
N GLY A 14 -15.55 -39.43 23.06
CA GLY A 14 -15.32 -39.57 24.49
C GLY A 14 -13.96 -39.00 24.86
N LEU A 15 -13.91 -38.14 25.89
CA LEU A 15 -12.70 -37.63 26.56
C LEU A 15 -11.87 -38.73 27.25
N GLY A 16 -11.94 -39.98 26.77
CA GLY A 16 -11.43 -41.17 27.45
C GLY A 16 -9.92 -41.40 27.36
N ASN A 17 -9.18 -40.58 26.59
CA ASN A 17 -7.75 -40.82 26.32
C ASN A 17 -6.83 -39.61 26.54
N VAL A 18 -7.23 -38.61 27.34
CA VAL A 18 -6.29 -37.57 27.77
C VAL A 18 -5.63 -38.01 29.08
N ARG A 19 -4.35 -38.41 29.02
CA ARG A 19 -3.62 -38.80 30.24
C ARG A 19 -3.51 -37.56 31.16
N PRO A 20 -3.76 -37.66 32.47
CA PRO A 20 -3.73 -36.52 33.41
C PRO A 20 -2.42 -35.70 33.39
N VAL A 21 -1.32 -36.31 32.92
CA VAL A 21 -0.01 -35.67 32.77
C VAL A 21 0.04 -34.72 31.55
N GLN A 22 -0.62 -35.06 30.44
CA GLN A 22 -0.70 -34.20 29.25
C GLN A 22 -1.57 -32.97 29.52
N LEU A 23 -2.73 -33.16 30.18
CA LEU A 23 -3.60 -32.07 30.63
C LEU A 23 -2.87 -31.09 31.56
N ARG A 24 -2.05 -31.58 32.51
CA ARG A 24 -1.26 -30.71 33.41
C ARG A 24 -0.15 -29.96 32.67
N ALA A 25 0.50 -30.59 31.69
CA ALA A 25 1.52 -29.93 30.87
C ALA A 25 0.91 -28.84 29.97
N GLU A 26 -0.25 -29.12 29.35
CA GLU A 26 -1.01 -28.16 28.56
C GLU A 26 -1.55 -27.00 29.41
N LEU A 27 -2.06 -27.28 30.62
CA LEU A 27 -2.51 -26.25 31.56
C LEU A 27 -1.35 -25.37 32.02
N LYS A 28 -0.21 -25.97 32.35
CA LYS A 28 1.00 -25.22 32.74
C LYS A 28 1.55 -24.40 31.57
N ALA A 29 1.54 -24.93 30.35
CA ALA A 29 1.91 -24.20 29.14
C ALA A 29 0.93 -23.07 28.82
N SER A 30 -0.38 -23.26 29.07
CA SER A 30 -1.39 -22.22 28.95
C SER A 30 -1.22 -21.14 30.01
N GLN A 31 -0.98 -21.49 31.27
CA GLN A 31 -0.71 -20.55 32.37
C GLN A 31 0.60 -19.78 32.16
N THR A 32 1.63 -20.44 31.63
CA THR A 32 2.91 -19.78 31.30
C THR A 32 2.71 -18.79 30.15
N ARG A 33 1.96 -19.17 29.10
CA ARG A 33 1.59 -18.26 28.02
C ARG A 33 0.75 -17.08 28.52
N GLN A 34 -0.18 -17.31 29.43
CA GLN A 34 -0.98 -16.24 30.04
C GLN A 34 -0.12 -15.29 30.87
N ALA A 35 0.77 -15.81 31.73
CA ALA A 35 1.66 -14.98 32.53
C ALA A 35 2.63 -14.15 31.67
N GLN A 36 3.12 -14.72 30.56
CA GLN A 36 3.92 -13.99 29.57
C GLN A 36 3.10 -12.91 28.86
N ALA A 37 1.85 -13.19 28.50
CA ALA A 37 0.95 -12.20 27.90
C ALA A 37 0.62 -11.06 28.88
N ASP A 38 0.37 -11.38 30.16
CA ASP A 38 0.10 -10.38 31.20
C ASP A 38 1.32 -9.50 31.47
N GLN A 39 2.54 -10.08 31.47
CA GLN A 39 3.79 -9.34 31.60
C GLN A 39 4.04 -8.42 30.39
N ALA A 40 3.79 -8.92 29.17
CA ALA A 40 3.87 -8.13 27.96
C ALA A 40 2.85 -6.96 27.96
N ALA A 41 1.62 -7.20 28.40
CA ALA A 41 0.58 -6.16 28.51
C ALA A 41 0.99 -5.05 29.49
N GLN A 42 1.63 -5.39 30.62
CA GLN A 42 2.14 -4.40 31.57
C GLN A 42 3.31 -3.58 30.98
N ALA A 43 4.19 -4.22 30.21
CA ALA A 43 5.28 -3.53 29.52
C ALA A 43 4.77 -2.56 28.45
N ILE A 44 3.78 -2.98 27.64
CA ILE A 44 3.07 -2.13 26.66
C ILE A 44 2.49 -0.91 27.36
N GLN A 45 1.77 -1.13 28.47
CA GLN A 45 1.16 -0.05 29.23
C GLN A 45 2.22 0.91 29.76
N ALA A 46 3.33 0.43 30.33
CA ALA A 46 4.39 1.30 30.83
C ALA A 46 5.03 2.16 29.72
N THR A 47 5.28 1.57 28.54
CA THR A 47 5.84 2.29 27.39
C THR A 47 4.84 3.30 26.80
N LEU A 48 3.56 2.94 26.70
CA LEU A 48 2.49 3.85 26.30
C LEU A 48 2.35 5.03 27.27
N HIS A 49 2.37 4.75 28.58
CA HIS A 49 2.32 5.78 29.62
C HIS A 49 3.52 6.73 29.53
N GLY A 50 4.72 6.19 29.31
CA GLY A 50 5.94 6.99 29.10
C GLY A 50 5.84 7.88 27.87
N ALA A 51 5.41 7.33 26.74
CA ALA A 51 5.21 8.07 25.49
C ALA A 51 4.15 9.18 25.65
N LEU A 52 2.98 8.87 26.22
CA LEU A 52 1.92 9.84 26.51
C LEU A 52 2.39 10.96 27.44
N THR A 53 3.14 10.62 28.50
CA THR A 53 3.70 11.59 29.43
C THR A 53 4.66 12.54 28.71
N HIS A 54 5.52 12.03 27.82
CA HIS A 54 6.43 12.85 27.02
C HIS A 54 5.69 13.71 25.99
N LEU A 55 4.53 13.28 25.51
CA LEU A 55 3.62 14.08 24.69
C LEU A 55 2.81 15.10 25.50
N GLY A 56 2.98 15.15 26.83
CA GLY A 56 2.25 16.07 27.72
C GLY A 56 0.78 15.68 27.91
N LEU A 57 0.47 14.40 27.80
CA LEU A 57 -0.86 13.83 28.02
C LEU A 57 -0.85 13.09 29.36
N THR A 58 -2.01 13.06 30.04
CA THR A 58 -2.17 12.29 31.28
C THR A 58 -2.70 10.91 30.90
N PRO A 59 -1.92 9.83 31.10
CA PRO A 59 -2.35 8.49 30.73
C PRO A 59 -3.45 7.98 31.66
N GLY A 60 -4.43 7.29 31.09
CA GLY A 60 -5.52 6.61 31.81
C GLY A 60 -5.58 5.12 31.50
N GLU A 61 -6.73 4.49 31.81
CA GLU A 61 -6.89 3.02 31.74
C GLU A 61 -6.73 2.44 30.32
N ASP A 62 -7.03 3.22 29.28
CA ASP A 62 -6.79 2.84 27.88
C ASP A 62 -5.75 3.77 27.22
N ALA A 63 -4.48 3.57 27.59
CA ALA A 63 -3.38 4.36 27.06
C ALA A 63 -3.18 4.18 25.53
N GLY A 64 -3.64 3.08 24.95
CA GLY A 64 -3.54 2.80 23.52
C GLY A 64 -4.52 3.66 22.72
N GLU A 65 -5.81 3.58 23.07
CA GLU A 65 -6.84 4.43 22.46
C GLU A 65 -6.58 5.92 22.73
N GLN A 66 -6.10 6.27 23.93
CA GLN A 66 -5.72 7.66 24.23
C GLN A 66 -4.55 8.16 23.40
N LEU A 67 -3.55 7.30 23.12
CA LEU A 67 -2.48 7.64 22.22
C LEU A 67 -3.06 7.91 20.83
N ILE A 68 -3.79 6.96 20.26
CA ILE A 68 -4.42 7.10 18.93
C ILE A 68 -5.28 8.36 18.85
N ALA A 69 -6.20 8.57 19.79
CA ALA A 69 -7.06 9.75 19.82
C ALA A 69 -6.28 11.06 19.96
N ALA A 70 -5.19 11.07 20.74
CA ALA A 70 -4.34 12.24 20.85
C ALA A 70 -3.48 12.49 19.61
N LEU A 71 -3.07 11.42 18.90
CA LEU A 71 -2.42 11.53 17.60
C LEU A 71 -3.38 12.15 16.59
N GLU A 72 -4.61 11.63 16.49
CA GLU A 72 -5.65 12.14 15.58
C GLU A 72 -6.01 13.61 15.86
N GLN A 73 -6.10 14.00 17.14
CA GLN A 73 -6.43 15.38 17.51
C GLN A 73 -5.32 16.39 17.21
N ARG A 74 -4.04 15.99 17.38
CA ARG A 74 -2.89 16.90 17.20
C ARG A 74 -2.35 16.88 15.77
N TYR A 75 -2.48 15.75 15.09
CA TYR A 75 -1.94 15.48 13.76
C TYR A 75 -3.03 14.75 12.96
N PRO A 76 -4.03 15.48 12.42
CA PRO A 76 -5.13 14.84 11.70
C PRO A 76 -4.61 14.20 10.41
N LEU A 77 -4.58 12.87 10.40
CA LEU A 77 -4.26 12.05 9.23
C LEU A 77 -5.57 11.47 8.68
N SER A 78 -6.27 12.24 7.84
CA SER A 78 -7.69 12.04 7.52
C SER A 78 -8.05 10.70 6.87
N ILE A 79 -7.07 10.02 6.28
CA ILE A 79 -7.27 8.75 5.58
C ILE A 79 -6.37 7.64 6.14
N THR A 80 -5.61 7.92 7.21
CA THR A 80 -4.64 6.99 7.77
C THR A 80 -5.17 6.36 9.03
N GLN A 81 -5.16 5.03 9.06
CA GLN A 81 -5.36 4.25 10.26
C GLN A 81 -3.99 3.96 10.89
N VAL A 82 -3.95 4.02 12.22
CA VAL A 82 -2.75 3.71 13.00
C VAL A 82 -3.05 2.48 13.86
N SER A 83 -2.29 1.42 13.65
CA SER A 83 -2.32 0.25 14.52
C SER A 83 -1.12 0.25 15.47
N VAL A 84 -1.34 -0.23 16.70
CA VAL A 84 -0.31 -0.29 17.75
C VAL A 84 -0.15 -1.74 18.20
N THR A 85 1.07 -2.24 18.14
CA THR A 85 1.43 -3.62 18.51
C THR A 85 2.62 -3.65 19.47
N LEU A 86 2.93 -4.82 20.03
CA LEU A 86 4.14 -5.04 20.82
C LEU A 86 5.33 -5.24 19.89
N HIS A 87 6.44 -4.55 20.16
CA HIS A 87 7.74 -4.84 19.54
C HIS A 87 8.74 -5.34 20.60
N GLY A 88 9.19 -6.58 20.47
CA GLY A 88 10.09 -7.20 21.45
C GLY A 88 9.44 -7.37 22.84
N GLU A 89 10.24 -7.28 23.91
CA GLU A 89 9.74 -7.48 25.28
C GLU A 89 9.15 -6.21 25.92
N THR A 90 9.46 -5.01 25.40
CA THR A 90 9.09 -3.72 26.03
C THR A 90 8.79 -2.58 25.06
N GLY A 91 8.99 -2.75 23.76
CA GLY A 91 8.77 -1.71 22.76
C GLY A 91 7.34 -1.72 22.20
N LEU A 92 6.96 -0.62 21.55
CA LEU A 92 5.72 -0.49 20.79
C LEU A 92 6.06 -0.44 19.30
N GLY A 93 5.35 -1.21 18.49
CA GLY A 93 5.30 -1.03 17.04
C GLY A 93 4.09 -0.17 16.68
N LEU A 94 4.29 0.86 15.86
CA LEU A 94 3.22 1.60 15.23
C LEU A 94 3.29 1.33 13.74
N CYS A 95 2.16 0.95 13.15
CA CYS A 95 2.02 0.73 11.73
C CYS A 95 0.96 1.68 11.19
N PHE A 96 1.22 2.25 10.02
CA PHE A 96 0.35 3.24 9.38
C PHE A 96 -0.14 2.66 8.06
N GLU A 97 -1.47 2.63 7.90
CA GLU A 97 -2.15 2.16 6.70
C GLU A 97 -3.10 3.25 6.20
N ASN A 98 -3.20 3.44 4.88
CA ASN A 98 -4.13 4.41 4.31
C ASN A 98 -5.32 3.71 3.67
N ASN A 99 -6.48 4.35 3.76
CA ASN A 99 -7.61 4.00 2.92
C ASN A 99 -7.37 4.40 1.46
N VAL A 100 -8.08 3.74 0.55
CA VAL A 100 -8.12 4.13 -0.87
C VAL A 100 -8.92 5.43 -1.01
N ASP A 101 -8.36 6.40 -1.74
CA ASP A 101 -9.01 7.68 -2.05
C ASP A 101 -9.66 7.61 -3.45
N GLY A 102 -8.90 7.19 -4.46
CA GLY A 102 -9.48 6.95 -5.79
C GLY A 102 -8.51 7.00 -6.96
N VAL A 103 -9.12 7.11 -8.15
CA VAL A 103 -8.45 7.01 -9.46
C VAL A 103 -8.73 8.29 -10.24
N TYR A 104 -7.66 8.87 -10.78
CA TYR A 104 -7.70 10.20 -11.39
C TYR A 104 -7.10 10.20 -12.79
N GLY A 105 -7.91 10.61 -13.76
CA GLY A 105 -7.53 10.78 -15.15
C GLY A 105 -6.71 12.06 -15.38
N LEU A 106 -5.63 11.93 -16.16
CA LEU A 106 -4.73 13.00 -16.62
C LEU A 106 -4.64 13.01 -18.15
N GLU A 107 -5.72 12.63 -18.83
CA GLU A 107 -5.73 12.41 -20.27
C GLU A 107 -5.58 13.74 -21.04
N HIS A 108 -6.29 14.78 -20.62
CA HIS A 108 -6.21 16.09 -21.26
C HIS A 108 -4.83 16.72 -21.07
N LEU A 109 -4.27 16.61 -19.88
CA LEU A 109 -2.91 17.04 -19.56
C LEU A 109 -1.88 16.29 -20.41
N ALA A 110 -2.01 14.97 -20.51
CA ALA A 110 -1.14 14.15 -21.34
C ALA A 110 -1.23 14.54 -22.83
N ARG A 111 -2.45 14.74 -23.35
CA ARG A 111 -2.68 15.21 -24.73
C ARG A 111 -2.09 16.60 -24.96
N HIS A 112 -2.24 17.52 -24.01
CA HIS A 112 -1.68 18.88 -24.07
C HIS A 112 -0.15 18.87 -24.12
N LEU A 113 0.49 18.03 -23.30
CA LEU A 113 1.95 17.91 -23.26
C LEU A 113 2.53 17.31 -24.55
N GLY A 114 1.81 16.41 -25.22
CA GLY A 114 2.20 15.84 -26.51
C GLY A 114 3.63 15.28 -26.50
N LYS A 115 4.56 15.94 -27.19
CA LYS A 115 5.98 15.51 -27.27
C LYS A 115 6.75 15.68 -25.95
N ASP A 116 6.27 16.54 -25.05
CA ASP A 116 6.87 16.83 -23.76
C ASP A 116 6.31 15.96 -22.61
N LEU A 117 5.57 14.90 -22.94
CA LEU A 117 4.91 14.02 -21.97
C LEU A 117 5.86 13.43 -20.89
N ARG A 118 7.17 13.38 -21.17
CA ARG A 118 8.19 12.97 -20.20
C ARG A 118 8.15 13.81 -18.92
N VAL A 119 7.72 15.07 -18.98
CA VAL A 119 7.57 15.92 -17.79
C VAL A 119 6.50 15.36 -16.85
N LEU A 120 5.37 14.89 -17.39
CA LEU A 120 4.35 14.21 -16.59
C LEU A 120 4.88 12.91 -15.99
N GLY A 121 5.66 12.14 -16.75
CA GLY A 121 6.37 10.96 -16.22
C GLY A 121 7.28 11.31 -15.03
N GLY A 122 7.99 12.44 -15.09
CA GLY A 122 8.80 12.95 -13.98
C GLY A 122 7.97 13.33 -12.75
N VAL A 123 6.82 13.96 -12.97
CA VAL A 123 5.87 14.31 -11.90
C VAL A 123 5.34 13.04 -11.21
N LEU A 124 4.86 12.07 -11.99
CA LEU A 124 4.31 10.82 -11.45
C LEU A 124 5.38 10.02 -10.69
N ARG A 125 6.59 9.92 -11.23
CA ARG A 125 7.71 9.27 -10.53
C ARG A 125 8.10 9.98 -9.23
N CYS A 126 8.04 11.32 -9.20
CA CYS A 126 8.28 12.08 -7.98
C CYS A 126 7.20 11.77 -6.93
N ILE A 127 5.93 11.73 -7.33
CA ILE A 127 4.82 11.35 -6.44
C ILE A 127 5.00 9.94 -5.92
N GLU A 128 5.22 8.95 -6.80
CA GLU A 128 5.44 7.54 -6.45
C GLU A 128 6.51 7.40 -5.37
N ARG A 129 7.67 8.04 -5.57
CA ARG A 129 8.80 7.95 -4.64
C ARG A 129 8.54 8.68 -3.32
N ARG A 130 8.02 9.92 -3.40
CA ARG A 130 7.94 10.84 -2.25
C ARG A 130 6.68 10.66 -1.41
N SER A 131 5.71 9.91 -1.92
CA SER A 131 4.49 9.60 -1.18
C SER A 131 4.52 8.22 -0.52
N ALA A 132 5.49 7.36 -0.85
CA ALA A 132 5.56 5.98 -0.37
C ALA A 132 5.54 5.83 1.17
N ARG A 133 6.04 6.82 1.92
CA ARG A 133 6.11 6.81 3.39
C ARG A 133 5.00 7.63 4.08
N SER A 134 4.02 8.11 3.33
CA SER A 134 2.92 8.94 3.89
C SER A 134 1.56 8.64 3.29
N GLU A 135 1.49 8.56 1.97
CA GLU A 135 0.27 8.38 1.19
C GLU A 135 0.58 7.74 -0.18
N PRO A 136 0.87 6.42 -0.21
CA PRO A 136 1.38 5.74 -1.40
C PRO A 136 0.50 5.96 -2.62
N SER A 137 0.99 6.79 -3.53
CA SER A 137 0.26 7.24 -4.70
C SER A 137 1.04 6.91 -5.96
N PHE A 138 0.38 6.29 -6.92
CA PHE A 138 1.05 5.63 -8.03
C PHE A 138 0.60 6.21 -9.37
N GLY A 139 1.55 6.34 -10.29
CA GLY A 139 1.27 6.36 -11.71
C GLY A 139 1.38 4.94 -12.30
N PRO A 140 1.19 4.79 -13.62
CA PRO A 140 1.27 3.48 -14.25
C PRO A 140 2.67 2.85 -14.23
N GLY A 141 3.72 3.66 -14.05
CA GLY A 141 5.09 3.17 -13.92
C GLY A 141 5.34 2.49 -12.58
N GLY A 142 4.87 3.10 -11.49
CA GLY A 142 5.02 2.54 -10.14
C GLY A 142 4.16 1.30 -9.87
N LEU A 143 3.20 0.96 -10.74
CA LEU A 143 2.36 -0.25 -10.61
C LEU A 143 3.01 -1.52 -11.18
N GLN A 144 4.20 -1.43 -11.78
CA GLN A 144 4.87 -2.61 -12.34
C GLN A 144 5.14 -3.66 -11.26
N ASP A 145 5.56 -3.23 -10.07
CA ASP A 145 5.84 -4.15 -8.96
C ASP A 145 4.55 -4.79 -8.43
N HIS A 146 3.43 -4.05 -8.37
CA HIS A 146 2.11 -4.63 -8.05
C HIS A 146 1.66 -5.66 -9.09
N ALA A 147 1.88 -5.37 -10.37
CA ALA A 147 1.57 -6.30 -11.45
C ALA A 147 2.44 -7.56 -11.38
N ASP A 148 3.73 -7.42 -11.08
CA ASP A 148 4.64 -8.55 -10.95
C ASP A 148 4.36 -9.37 -9.68
N TYR A 149 3.93 -8.75 -8.58
CA TYR A 149 3.53 -9.48 -7.37
C TYR A 149 2.29 -10.33 -7.62
N TRP A 150 1.25 -9.72 -8.19
CA TRP A 150 -0.06 -10.36 -8.32
C TRP A 150 -0.17 -11.26 -9.56
N TRP A 151 0.37 -10.80 -10.69
CA TRP A 151 0.33 -11.48 -11.99
C TRP A 151 1.73 -11.89 -12.47
N ASN A 152 2.52 -12.50 -11.58
CA ASN A 152 3.81 -13.09 -11.95
C ASN A 152 3.64 -14.21 -13.02
N SER A 153 4.76 -14.61 -13.60
CA SER A 153 4.78 -15.62 -14.66
C SER A 153 4.20 -16.98 -14.23
N ASP A 154 4.30 -17.35 -12.96
CA ASP A 154 3.77 -18.63 -12.46
C ASP A 154 2.25 -18.56 -12.38
N ARG A 155 1.70 -17.49 -11.81
CA ARG A 155 0.26 -17.24 -11.76
C ARG A 155 -0.37 -17.15 -13.14
N LEU A 156 0.30 -16.48 -14.08
CA LEU A 156 -0.12 -16.43 -15.47
C LEU A 156 -0.08 -17.81 -16.13
N ALA A 157 0.92 -18.63 -15.81
CA ALA A 157 1.01 -20.00 -16.32
C ALA A 157 -0.15 -20.86 -15.80
N GLU A 158 -0.49 -20.77 -14.51
CA GLU A 158 -1.66 -21.44 -13.92
C GLU A 158 -2.96 -21.03 -14.63
N GLU A 159 -3.22 -19.73 -14.74
CA GLU A 159 -4.41 -19.20 -15.40
C GLU A 159 -4.52 -19.65 -16.87
N LEU A 160 -3.39 -19.66 -17.58
CA LEU A 160 -3.35 -20.16 -18.96
C LEU A 160 -3.57 -21.68 -19.03
N TYR A 161 -3.05 -22.43 -18.07
CA TYR A 161 -3.25 -23.87 -17.99
C TYR A 161 -4.73 -24.17 -17.78
N ASP A 162 -5.38 -23.53 -16.80
CA ASP A 162 -6.80 -23.71 -16.48
C ASP A 162 -7.71 -23.35 -17.66
N ARG A 163 -7.33 -22.36 -18.48
CA ARG A 163 -8.10 -21.96 -19.67
C ARG A 163 -7.98 -22.91 -20.85
N PHE A 164 -6.84 -23.60 -21.00
CA PHE A 164 -6.53 -24.40 -22.20
C PHE A 164 -6.49 -25.91 -21.95
N ALA A 165 -6.41 -26.34 -20.69
CA ALA A 165 -6.46 -27.73 -20.30
C ALA A 165 -7.86 -28.31 -20.57
N GLU A 166 -7.88 -29.54 -21.05
CA GLU A 166 -9.12 -30.27 -21.33
C GLU A 166 -9.16 -31.58 -20.54
N GLU A 167 -10.30 -31.88 -19.91
CA GLU A 167 -10.49 -33.12 -19.18
C GLU A 167 -10.35 -34.34 -20.10
N GLY A 168 -9.56 -35.33 -19.69
CA GLY A 168 -9.33 -36.57 -20.46
C GLY A 168 -8.19 -36.52 -21.48
N GLU A 169 -7.56 -35.36 -21.72
CA GLU A 169 -6.50 -35.17 -22.73
C GLU A 169 -5.09 -35.11 -22.10
N GLY A 170 -4.68 -36.19 -21.41
CA GLY A 170 -3.46 -36.20 -20.59
C GLY A 170 -2.16 -35.87 -21.35
N GLU A 171 -1.98 -36.37 -22.58
CA GLU A 171 -0.77 -36.10 -23.37
C GLU A 171 -0.71 -34.64 -23.85
N ARG A 172 -1.86 -34.05 -24.20
CA ARG A 172 -1.96 -32.64 -24.58
C ARG A 172 -1.70 -31.73 -23.38
N ASN A 173 -2.30 -32.03 -22.23
CA ASN A 173 -2.13 -31.23 -21.02
C ASN A 173 -0.67 -31.26 -20.53
N ALA A 174 0.02 -32.41 -20.61
CA ALA A 174 1.46 -32.49 -20.31
C ALA A 174 2.33 -31.62 -21.25
N ARG A 175 1.98 -31.54 -22.54
CA ARG A 175 2.66 -30.64 -23.50
C ARG A 175 2.38 -29.18 -23.19
N LEU A 176 1.15 -28.85 -22.81
CA LEU A 176 0.75 -27.50 -22.41
C LEU A 176 1.54 -27.05 -21.17
N GLU A 177 1.61 -27.88 -20.14
CA GLU A 177 2.40 -27.62 -18.93
C GLU A 177 3.88 -27.36 -19.26
N THR A 178 4.48 -28.20 -20.12
CA THR A 178 5.87 -28.01 -20.59
C THR A 178 6.07 -26.68 -21.33
N MET A 179 5.09 -26.25 -22.14
CA MET A 179 5.14 -24.96 -22.83
C MET A 179 5.00 -23.77 -21.88
N LEU A 180 4.15 -23.89 -20.85
CA LEU A 180 3.89 -22.83 -19.87
C LEU A 180 5.01 -22.68 -18.84
N ASN A 181 5.92 -23.66 -18.70
CA ASN A 181 7.17 -23.49 -17.96
C ASN A 181 8.17 -22.50 -18.61
N GLN A 182 7.88 -21.96 -19.79
CA GLN A 182 8.73 -20.98 -20.46
C GLN A 182 8.18 -19.56 -20.28
N PRO A 183 8.83 -18.66 -19.51
CA PRO A 183 8.31 -17.33 -19.21
C PRO A 183 8.00 -16.49 -20.46
N ARG A 184 8.82 -16.61 -21.50
CA ARG A 184 8.59 -15.92 -22.79
C ARG A 184 7.29 -16.38 -23.47
N THR A 185 6.95 -17.66 -23.36
CA THR A 185 5.74 -18.23 -23.95
C THR A 185 4.51 -17.79 -23.18
N VAL A 186 4.58 -17.84 -21.84
CA VAL A 186 3.54 -17.35 -20.93
C VAL A 186 3.20 -15.89 -21.23
N LEU A 187 4.20 -15.01 -21.20
CA LEU A 187 3.98 -13.58 -21.45
C LEU A 187 3.40 -13.30 -22.84
N LYS A 188 3.86 -14.03 -23.87
CA LYS A 188 3.33 -13.89 -25.23
C LYS A 188 1.85 -14.30 -25.32
N LEU A 189 1.44 -15.34 -24.62
CA LEU A 189 0.05 -15.81 -24.58
C LEU A 189 -0.81 -14.88 -23.72
N ALA A 190 -0.34 -14.50 -22.53
CA ALA A 190 -0.98 -13.54 -21.64
C ALA A 190 -1.30 -12.22 -22.36
N ARG A 191 -0.31 -11.67 -23.09
CA ARG A 191 -0.49 -10.46 -23.92
C ARG A 191 -1.53 -10.62 -25.03
N ARG A 192 -1.61 -11.80 -25.67
CA ARG A 192 -2.61 -12.07 -26.71
C ARG A 192 -4.04 -12.16 -26.16
N LEU A 193 -4.17 -12.62 -24.91
CA LEU A 193 -5.45 -12.78 -24.23
C LEU A 193 -5.84 -11.55 -23.40
N GLY A 194 -4.98 -10.53 -23.32
CA GLY A 194 -5.22 -9.35 -22.49
C GLY A 194 -5.23 -9.65 -20.99
N LEU A 195 -4.48 -10.66 -20.54
CA LEU A 195 -4.33 -10.91 -19.09
C LEU A 195 -3.53 -9.78 -18.45
N GLN A 196 -3.86 -9.43 -17.21
CA GLN A 196 -3.11 -8.44 -16.44
C GLN A 196 -1.68 -8.92 -16.22
N HIS A 197 -0.68 -8.08 -16.50
CA HIS A 197 0.75 -8.32 -16.25
C HIS A 197 1.54 -7.01 -16.42
N ALA A 198 2.77 -6.91 -15.89
CA ALA A 198 3.55 -5.67 -15.94
C ALA A 198 3.80 -5.14 -17.36
N ALA A 199 3.96 -6.03 -18.35
CA ALA A 199 4.11 -5.59 -19.74
C ALA A 199 2.83 -5.04 -20.35
N LEU A 200 1.64 -5.47 -19.91
CA LEU A 200 0.36 -4.88 -20.34
C LEU A 200 0.26 -3.40 -19.93
N LEU A 201 0.73 -3.04 -18.73
CA LEU A 201 0.82 -1.63 -18.31
C LEU A 201 1.71 -0.86 -19.29
N SER A 202 2.91 -1.37 -19.56
CA SER A 202 3.85 -0.73 -20.48
C SER A 202 3.32 -0.57 -21.92
N ASP A 203 2.51 -1.52 -22.37
CA ASP A 203 1.87 -1.48 -23.70
C ASP A 203 0.67 -0.53 -23.75
N SER A 204 0.02 -0.27 -22.62
CA SER A 204 -1.24 0.49 -22.53
C SER A 204 -1.03 1.98 -22.27
N PHE A 205 0.16 2.37 -21.81
CA PHE A 205 0.51 3.76 -21.55
C PHE A 205 1.58 4.29 -22.52
N PRO A 206 1.58 5.60 -22.83
CA PRO A 206 2.59 6.15 -23.72
C PRO A 206 4.01 5.90 -23.19
N HIS A 207 4.89 5.36 -24.04
CA HIS A 207 6.27 5.04 -23.67
C HIS A 207 7.04 6.22 -23.05
N ALA A 208 6.75 7.45 -23.48
CA ALA A 208 7.37 8.67 -22.94
C ALA A 208 7.01 8.96 -21.48
N LEU A 209 5.89 8.42 -20.97
CA LEU A 209 5.48 8.53 -19.58
C LEU A 209 6.35 7.64 -18.67
N LEU A 210 6.74 6.47 -19.18
CA LEU A 210 7.42 5.41 -18.42
C LEU A 210 8.93 5.41 -18.60
N TRP A 211 9.41 5.72 -19.80
CA TRP A 211 10.81 5.55 -20.16
C TRP A 211 11.65 6.79 -19.87
N ARG A 212 12.61 6.62 -18.94
CA ARG A 212 13.58 7.66 -18.53
C ARG A 212 12.88 9.00 -18.23
N PRO A 213 11.91 9.04 -17.31
CA PRO A 213 11.39 10.30 -16.82
C PRO A 213 12.55 11.16 -16.25
N PRO A 214 12.47 12.51 -16.36
CA PRO A 214 13.43 13.39 -15.73
C PRO A 214 13.49 13.12 -14.21
N ASP A 215 14.64 13.40 -13.60
CA ASP A 215 14.75 13.37 -12.15
C ASP A 215 13.97 14.53 -11.50
N GLU A 216 13.96 14.57 -10.17
CA GLU A 216 13.17 15.54 -9.40
C GLU A 216 13.57 16.98 -9.70
N GLU A 217 14.87 17.27 -9.79
CA GLU A 217 15.38 18.62 -10.07
C GLU A 217 15.01 19.07 -11.49
N ALA A 218 15.26 18.22 -12.50
CA ALA A 218 14.89 18.51 -13.88
C ALA A 218 13.37 18.64 -14.04
N THR A 219 12.58 17.84 -13.32
CA THR A 219 11.12 17.94 -13.29
C THR A 219 10.68 19.30 -12.75
N LEU A 220 11.15 19.69 -11.56
CA LEU A 220 10.81 20.98 -10.96
C LEU A 220 11.22 22.16 -11.85
N SER A 221 12.41 22.10 -12.46
CA SER A 221 12.89 23.12 -13.40
C SER A 221 11.99 23.23 -14.64
N ALA A 222 11.58 22.09 -15.19
CA ALA A 222 10.68 22.03 -16.34
C ALA A 222 9.27 22.59 -16.02
N LEU A 223 8.76 22.35 -14.81
CA LEU A 223 7.47 22.90 -14.37
C LEU A 223 7.55 24.42 -14.14
N ARG A 224 8.61 24.90 -13.47
CA ARG A 224 8.84 26.35 -13.26
C ARG A 224 9.01 27.10 -14.58
N THR A 225 9.69 26.50 -15.55
CA THR A 225 9.84 27.07 -16.90
C THR A 225 8.48 27.25 -17.58
N ARG A 226 7.58 26.26 -17.46
CA ARG A 226 6.19 26.36 -17.96
C ARG A 226 5.37 27.41 -17.20
N GLY A 227 5.64 27.55 -15.90
CA GLY A 227 5.03 28.54 -15.04
C GLY A 227 5.40 30.00 -15.35
N ALA A 228 6.48 30.24 -16.10
CA ALA A 228 6.93 31.59 -16.45
C ALA A 228 6.10 32.27 -17.55
N ALA A 229 5.28 31.51 -18.29
CA ALA A 229 4.57 32.01 -19.48
C ALA A 229 3.37 32.94 -19.17
N GLY A 230 2.97 33.08 -17.90
CA GLY A 230 1.82 33.88 -17.48
C GLY A 230 0.45 33.25 -17.80
N GLY A 231 -0.61 33.80 -17.19
CA GLY A 231 -1.98 33.30 -17.35
C GLY A 231 -2.35 32.11 -16.45
N PRO A 232 -3.60 31.62 -16.54
CA PRO A 232 -4.14 30.60 -15.63
C PRO A 232 -3.38 29.27 -15.67
N LEU A 233 -3.04 28.78 -16.86
CA LEU A 233 -2.33 27.51 -17.04
C LEU A 233 -0.91 27.57 -16.47
N ALA A 234 -0.19 28.68 -16.70
CA ALA A 234 1.14 28.87 -16.12
C ALA A 234 1.10 28.93 -14.59
N LEU A 235 0.08 29.59 -14.01
CA LEU A 235 -0.11 29.61 -12.56
C LEU A 235 -0.32 28.19 -11.99
N ALA A 236 -1.08 27.34 -12.68
CA ALA A 236 -1.29 25.96 -12.28
C ALA A 236 0.02 25.13 -12.33
N TRP A 237 0.86 25.34 -13.36
CA TRP A 237 2.20 24.73 -13.43
C TRP A 237 3.11 25.16 -12.27
N THR A 238 3.11 26.44 -11.91
CA THR A 238 3.88 26.96 -10.77
C THR A 238 3.40 26.33 -9.46
N ARG A 239 2.07 26.26 -9.24
CA ARG A 239 1.49 25.62 -8.06
C ARG A 239 1.89 24.15 -7.96
N LEU A 240 1.90 23.42 -9.07
CA LEU A 240 2.35 22.02 -9.09
C LEU A 240 3.84 21.91 -8.69
N ALA A 241 4.69 22.79 -9.22
CA ALA A 241 6.11 22.82 -8.87
C ALA A 241 6.33 23.10 -7.36
N ASP A 242 5.62 24.07 -6.81
CA ASP A 242 5.72 24.44 -5.39
C ASP A 242 5.17 23.32 -4.48
N ALA A 243 4.07 22.69 -4.88
CA ALA A 243 3.49 21.57 -4.15
C ALA A 243 4.40 20.33 -4.16
N LEU A 244 5.02 19.99 -5.30
CA LEU A 244 5.99 18.91 -5.39
C LEU A 244 7.25 19.19 -4.55
N ALA A 245 7.75 20.43 -4.57
CA ALA A 245 8.87 20.81 -3.73
C ALA A 245 8.54 20.69 -2.23
N ALA A 246 7.32 21.07 -1.84
CA ALA A 246 6.84 20.88 -0.47
C ALA A 246 6.70 19.40 -0.10
N LEU A 247 6.25 18.55 -1.01
CA LEU A 247 6.17 17.10 -0.80
C LEU A 247 7.56 16.49 -0.60
N ILE A 248 8.53 16.84 -1.45
CA ILE A 248 9.92 16.40 -1.31
C ILE A 248 10.49 16.80 0.05
N ALA A 249 10.32 18.06 0.45
CA ALA A 249 10.82 18.55 1.73
C ALA A 249 10.15 17.87 2.94
N ALA A 250 8.85 17.58 2.86
CA ALA A 250 8.14 16.88 3.93
C ALA A 250 8.57 15.41 4.04
N ASP A 251 8.73 14.72 2.91
CA ASP A 251 9.25 13.35 2.87
C ASP A 251 10.70 13.28 3.39
N ASP A 252 11.59 14.17 2.95
CA ASP A 252 12.98 14.22 3.44
C ASP A 252 13.06 14.46 4.96
N ALA A 253 12.03 15.07 5.56
CA ALA A 253 11.93 15.30 7.00
C ALA A 253 11.31 14.13 7.78
N LEU A 254 10.75 13.12 7.12
CA LEU A 254 10.29 11.90 7.77
C LEU A 254 11.48 11.08 8.30
N PRO A 255 11.44 10.62 9.56
CA PRO A 255 12.45 9.71 10.07
C PRO A 255 12.64 8.49 9.16
N GLY A 256 13.88 8.06 8.95
CA GLY A 256 14.17 6.79 8.30
C GLY A 256 13.61 5.63 9.13
N MET A 257 13.22 4.55 8.44
CA MET A 257 12.90 3.27 9.06
C MET A 257 14.19 2.45 9.16
N ASP A 258 14.40 1.78 10.30
CA ASP A 258 15.45 0.77 10.44
C ASP A 258 15.05 -0.57 9.80
N ASP A 259 15.98 -1.52 9.75
CA ASP A 259 15.74 -2.81 9.09
C ASP A 259 14.58 -3.61 9.71
N ALA A 260 14.34 -3.46 11.02
CA ALA A 260 13.26 -4.15 11.70
C ALA A 260 11.91 -3.51 11.37
N GLU A 261 11.84 -2.18 11.31
CA GLU A 261 10.68 -1.42 10.88
C GLU A 261 10.36 -1.69 9.40
N VAL A 262 11.37 -1.72 8.54
CA VAL A 262 11.23 -2.12 7.12
C VAL A 262 10.71 -3.55 6.99
N GLY A 263 11.07 -4.45 7.91
CA GLY A 263 10.53 -5.80 7.95
C GLY A 263 9.04 -5.89 8.34
N ASN A 264 8.46 -4.83 8.90
CA ASN A 264 7.04 -4.78 9.28
C ASN A 264 6.15 -4.06 8.25
N ILE A 265 6.73 -3.45 7.23
CA ILE A 265 5.97 -2.92 6.10
C ILE A 265 5.80 -4.00 5.03
N SER A 266 4.64 -4.02 4.39
CA SER A 266 4.44 -4.90 3.25
C SER A 266 5.33 -4.44 2.10
N GLY A 267 5.91 -5.41 1.38
CA GLY A 267 6.78 -5.13 0.23
C GLY A 267 6.08 -4.29 -0.85
N LEU A 268 4.74 -4.28 -0.86
CA LEU A 268 3.92 -3.40 -1.68
C LEU A 268 2.82 -2.76 -0.83
N PRO A 269 2.80 -1.42 -0.72
CA PRO A 269 1.76 -0.75 0.03
C PRO A 269 0.43 -0.73 -0.74
N LEU A 270 -0.67 -0.58 0.01
CA LEU A 270 -1.97 -0.29 -0.59
C LEU A 270 -1.92 1.02 -1.37
N VAL A 271 -2.47 1.00 -2.59
CA VAL A 271 -2.51 2.17 -3.47
C VAL A 271 -3.59 3.13 -3.00
N THR A 272 -3.19 4.29 -2.45
CA THR A 272 -4.13 5.31 -1.98
C THR A 272 -4.72 6.11 -3.13
N ARG A 273 -3.88 6.64 -4.02
CA ARG A 273 -4.29 7.35 -5.24
C ARG A 273 -3.65 6.72 -6.47
N LEU A 274 -4.45 6.48 -7.49
CA LEU A 274 -3.96 6.11 -8.82
C LEU A 274 -4.10 7.28 -9.79
N TYR A 275 -3.00 7.71 -10.40
CA TYR A 275 -3.00 8.66 -11.51
C TYR A 275 -2.84 7.91 -12.82
N THR A 276 -3.74 8.13 -13.78
CA THR A 276 -3.74 7.42 -15.06
C THR A 276 -3.93 8.39 -16.21
N THR A 277 -3.36 8.07 -17.38
CA THR A 277 -3.66 8.79 -18.63
C THR A 277 -4.58 8.00 -19.55
N GLY A 278 -5.11 6.85 -19.10
CA GLY A 278 -6.18 6.15 -19.78
C GLY A 278 -7.47 6.97 -19.61
N GLY A 279 -8.10 7.34 -20.72
CA GLY A 279 -9.39 8.05 -20.70
C GLY A 279 -10.55 7.19 -20.22
N ASP A 280 -11.78 7.54 -20.59
CA ASP A 280 -13.04 6.82 -20.25
C ASP A 280 -13.13 5.35 -20.77
N GLY A 281 -12.05 4.82 -21.34
CA GLY A 281 -11.94 3.45 -21.82
C GLY A 281 -11.35 2.49 -20.79
N TYR A 282 -11.13 1.25 -21.24
CA TYR A 282 -10.45 0.22 -20.46
C TYR A 282 -9.07 0.70 -19.96
N CYS A 283 -8.82 0.56 -18.65
CA CYS A 283 -7.58 0.99 -18.00
C CYS A 283 -6.98 -0.16 -17.18
N PRO A 284 -5.94 -0.85 -17.67
CA PRO A 284 -5.32 -1.97 -16.94
C PRO A 284 -4.78 -1.59 -15.56
N ALA A 285 -4.32 -0.35 -15.39
CA ALA A 285 -3.86 0.14 -14.10
C ALA A 285 -4.98 0.17 -13.07
N PHE A 286 -6.19 0.54 -13.47
CA PHE A 286 -7.35 0.57 -12.59
C PHE A 286 -7.78 -0.84 -12.18
N ASP A 287 -7.87 -1.75 -13.14
CA ASP A 287 -8.24 -3.15 -12.87
C ASP A 287 -7.25 -3.81 -11.92
N LEU A 288 -5.95 -3.63 -12.15
CA LEU A 288 -4.89 -4.15 -11.30
C LEU A 288 -5.01 -3.63 -9.86
N VAL A 289 -5.20 -2.32 -9.69
CA VAL A 289 -5.35 -1.71 -8.35
C VAL A 289 -6.64 -2.17 -7.68
N SER A 290 -7.73 -2.31 -8.43
CA SER A 290 -9.01 -2.79 -7.91
C SER A 290 -8.90 -4.22 -7.42
N GLU A 291 -8.30 -5.10 -8.23
CA GLU A 291 -8.08 -6.50 -7.89
C GLU A 291 -7.15 -6.64 -6.67
N PHE A 292 -6.03 -5.90 -6.64
CA PHE A 292 -5.12 -5.87 -5.50
C PHE A 292 -5.82 -5.40 -4.21
N THR A 293 -6.63 -4.35 -4.30
CA THR A 293 -7.38 -3.81 -3.16
C THR A 293 -8.46 -4.78 -2.67
N GLU A 294 -9.20 -5.41 -3.59
CA GLU A 294 -10.19 -6.43 -3.23
C GLU A 294 -9.55 -7.61 -2.50
N CYS A 295 -8.38 -8.06 -2.98
CA CYS A 295 -7.64 -9.15 -2.36
C CYS A 295 -7.10 -8.77 -0.98
N HIS A 296 -6.58 -7.54 -0.83
CA HIS A 296 -6.19 -6.97 0.46
C HIS A 296 -7.33 -7.07 1.49
N TRP A 297 -8.52 -6.56 1.13
CA TRP A 297 -9.68 -6.56 2.03
C TRP A 297 -10.26 -7.95 2.29
N GLN A 298 -10.15 -8.89 1.34
CA GLN A 298 -10.55 -10.28 1.55
C GLN A 298 -9.56 -11.06 2.42
N GLY A 299 -8.26 -10.77 2.30
CA GLY A 299 -7.20 -11.39 3.08
C GLY A 299 -7.20 -10.95 4.55
N GLY A 300 -7.62 -9.70 4.81
CA GLY A 300 -7.63 -9.12 6.15
C GLY A 300 -6.24 -8.93 6.74
N GLU A 301 -5.21 -8.92 5.90
CA GLU A 301 -3.84 -8.62 6.28
C GLU A 301 -3.64 -7.10 6.31
N ASP A 302 -2.97 -6.55 7.32
CA ASP A 302 -2.60 -5.14 7.33
C ASP A 302 -1.48 -4.91 6.29
N ASN A 303 -1.57 -3.83 5.50
CA ASN A 303 -0.55 -3.47 4.50
C ASN A 303 0.04 -2.09 4.83
N PRO A 304 0.79 -1.98 5.94
CA PRO A 304 1.30 -0.70 6.37
C PRO A 304 2.39 -0.18 5.42
N PHE A 305 2.33 1.11 5.13
CA PHE A 305 3.30 1.81 4.29
C PHE A 305 4.45 2.44 5.10
N TYR A 306 4.26 2.56 6.41
CA TYR A 306 5.24 3.13 7.33
C TYR A 306 5.12 2.43 8.68
N ALA A 307 6.26 2.20 9.33
CA ALA A 307 6.33 1.59 10.64
C ALA A 307 7.32 2.35 11.54
N LEU A 308 7.04 2.38 12.83
CA LEU A 308 7.92 2.95 13.85
C LEU A 308 7.97 2.08 15.09
N HIS A 309 9.16 1.89 15.63
CA HIS A 309 9.38 1.30 16.94
C HIS A 309 9.66 2.37 17.96
N LEU A 310 8.95 2.30 19.09
CA LEU A 310 9.09 3.20 20.21
C LEU A 310 9.47 2.44 21.46
N ASP A 311 10.41 3.01 22.21
CA ASP A 311 10.65 2.65 23.60
C ASP A 311 10.18 3.79 24.54
N ALA A 312 10.42 3.63 25.83
CA ALA A 312 10.02 4.62 26.84
C ALA A 312 10.91 5.88 26.86
N SER A 313 11.88 6.01 25.94
CA SER A 313 12.81 7.13 25.92
C SER A 313 12.16 8.41 25.36
N ARG A 314 12.74 9.54 25.77
CA ARG A 314 12.41 10.85 25.20
C ARG A 314 12.74 10.94 23.71
N GLU A 315 13.73 10.18 23.24
CA GLU A 315 14.16 10.18 21.83
C GLU A 315 13.10 9.51 20.95
N SER A 316 12.59 8.34 21.35
CA SER A 316 11.48 7.69 20.66
C SER A 316 10.22 8.56 20.64
N ALA A 317 9.87 9.22 21.75
CA ALA A 317 8.74 10.15 21.78
C ALA A 317 8.93 11.37 20.84
N ALA A 318 10.16 11.90 20.76
CA ALA A 318 10.49 12.97 19.82
C ALA A 318 10.41 12.49 18.36
N ARG A 319 10.94 11.29 18.06
CA ARG A 319 10.89 10.66 16.74
C ARG A 319 9.45 10.43 16.27
N LEU A 320 8.57 9.92 17.14
CA LEU A 320 7.13 9.80 16.87
C LEU A 320 6.53 11.16 16.52
N THR A 321 6.81 12.19 17.33
CA THR A 321 6.29 13.54 17.11
C THR A 321 6.72 14.09 15.74
N THR A 322 8.01 13.94 15.40
CA THR A 322 8.57 14.35 14.11
C THR A 322 7.92 13.59 12.96
N ALA A 323 7.73 12.27 13.09
CA ALA A 323 7.09 11.46 12.06
C ALA A 323 5.65 11.92 11.80
N LEU A 324 4.84 12.11 12.86
CA LEU A 324 3.43 12.52 12.71
C LEU A 324 3.29 13.93 12.12
N GLN A 325 4.12 14.87 12.56
CA GLN A 325 4.16 16.23 12.00
C GLN A 325 4.47 16.20 10.51
N ASN A 326 5.54 15.49 10.13
CA ASN A 326 5.99 15.47 8.74
C ASN A 326 5.10 14.59 7.85
N MET A 327 4.44 13.56 8.40
CA MET A 327 3.43 12.78 7.68
C MET A 327 2.20 13.64 7.36
N ALA A 328 1.71 14.42 8.33
CA ALA A 328 0.62 15.38 8.10
C ALA A 328 1.02 16.47 7.08
N HIS A 329 2.26 16.98 7.15
CA HIS A 329 2.77 17.92 6.14
C HIS A 329 2.87 17.28 4.75
N ALA A 330 3.32 16.03 4.66
CA ALA A 330 3.43 15.29 3.41
C ALA A 330 2.05 15.04 2.78
N GLN A 331 1.05 14.63 3.55
CA GLN A 331 -0.34 14.48 3.10
C GLN A 331 -0.94 15.81 2.63
N ALA A 332 -0.71 16.89 3.37
CA ALA A 332 -1.16 18.23 2.97
C ALA A 332 -0.46 18.71 1.68
N ALA A 333 0.84 18.41 1.52
CA ALA A 333 1.57 18.71 0.29
C ALA A 333 1.05 17.87 -0.89
N LEU A 334 0.77 16.58 -0.68
CA LEU A 334 0.23 15.71 -1.70
C LEU A 334 -1.19 16.11 -2.11
N THR A 335 -2.03 16.56 -1.18
CA THR A 335 -3.34 17.15 -1.49
C THR A 335 -3.21 18.38 -2.39
N LYS A 336 -2.20 19.22 -2.17
CA LYS A 336 -1.89 20.36 -3.06
C LYS A 336 -1.38 19.91 -4.42
N VAL A 337 -0.54 18.86 -4.48
CA VAL A 337 -0.09 18.26 -5.74
C VAL A 337 -1.29 17.73 -6.53
N HIS A 338 -2.17 16.98 -5.88
CA HIS A 338 -3.40 16.47 -6.46
C HIS A 338 -4.27 17.62 -7.00
N GLY A 339 -4.54 18.64 -6.18
CA GLY A 339 -5.31 19.81 -6.61
C GLY A 339 -4.71 20.52 -7.81
N ALA A 340 -3.38 20.71 -7.83
CA ALA A 340 -2.70 21.34 -8.96
C ALA A 340 -2.72 20.47 -10.23
N LEU A 341 -2.62 19.14 -10.11
CA LEU A 341 -2.79 18.22 -11.23
C LEU A 341 -4.21 18.27 -11.80
N MET A 342 -5.23 18.28 -10.94
CA MET A 342 -6.63 18.35 -11.38
C MET A 342 -6.98 19.71 -11.99
N ASP A 343 -6.39 20.80 -11.49
CA ASP A 343 -6.51 22.12 -12.11
C ASP A 343 -5.88 22.13 -13.51
N LEU A 344 -4.68 21.56 -13.67
CA LEU A 344 -4.03 21.41 -14.97
C LEU A 344 -4.86 20.57 -15.94
N GLU A 345 -5.36 19.43 -15.47
CA GLU A 345 -6.22 18.55 -16.28
C GLU A 345 -7.45 19.30 -16.81
N LYS A 346 -8.14 20.03 -15.93
CA LYS A 346 -9.32 20.84 -16.30
C LYS A 346 -8.97 21.96 -17.27
N LEU A 347 -7.86 22.67 -17.06
CA LEU A 347 -7.43 23.78 -17.91
C LEU A 347 -6.94 23.29 -19.29
N CYS A 348 -6.52 22.03 -19.40
CA CYS A 348 -6.13 21.39 -20.65
C CYS A 348 -7.30 20.72 -21.40
N ALA A 349 -8.48 20.62 -20.78
CA ALA A 349 -9.65 20.03 -21.40
C ALA A 349 -10.11 20.84 -22.63
N PRO A 350 -10.63 20.18 -23.69
CA PRO A 350 -11.19 20.90 -24.83
C PRO A 350 -12.38 21.76 -24.39
N ALA A 351 -12.45 22.97 -24.94
CA ALA A 351 -13.50 23.96 -24.65
C ALA A 351 -14.88 23.56 -25.16
#